data_AF-A0AAV0TRE3-F1
#
_entry.id   AF-A0AAV0TRE3-F1
#
_cell.length_a   1.000
_cell.length_b   1.000
_cell.length_c   1.000
_cell.angle_alpha   90.00
_cell.angle_beta   90.00
_cell.angle_gamma   90.00
#
_symmetry.space_group_name_H-M   'P 1'
#
loop_
_entity.id
_entity.type
_entity.pdbx_description
1 polymer ?
#
loop_
_entity_poly.entity_id
_entity_poly.type
_entity_poly.pdbx_seq_one_letter_code
_entity_poly.pdbx_strand_id
1 'polypeptide(L)'
;MTLGGLPPLDDVTFEQLPTSDAAMTRASANEIVTAFASLDMENDANNSQLDTARAADFQCRYRRGKCFHLRTLKKNGSMHSYCEYHRQLSVRNQRVFDHKKRRHQRKSSAIQDPTVTTRTSSPLVSGRTKQLQSP
;
A
#
# COMPACT_ATOMS: atom_id res chain seq x y z
N MET A 1 10.01 -29.42 18.86
CA MET A 1 9.04 -29.48 17.74
C MET A 1 7.73 -29.99 18.32
N THR A 2 6.82 -29.08 18.65
CA THR A 2 5.51 -29.40 19.24
C THR A 2 4.45 -28.82 18.32
N LEU A 3 3.89 -29.68 17.46
CA LEU A 3 2.78 -29.33 16.59
C LEU A 3 1.52 -29.23 17.47
N GLY A 4 1.07 -28.00 17.72
CA GLY A 4 -0.18 -27.73 18.42
C GLY A 4 -1.36 -28.16 17.54
N GLY A 5 -1.99 -29.27 17.89
CA GLY A 5 -3.25 -29.71 17.32
C GLY A 5 -4.39 -28.78 17.75
N LEU A 6 -5.15 -28.30 16.77
CA LEU A 6 -6.42 -27.61 17.01
C LEU A 6 -7.47 -28.66 17.40
N PRO A 7 -8.21 -28.47 18.50
CA PRO A 7 -9.32 -29.36 18.86
C PRO A 7 -10.51 -29.19 17.89
N PRO A 8 -11.40 -30.20 17.80
CA PRO A 8 -12.59 -30.16 16.96
C PRO A 8 -13.55 -29.09 17.48
N LEU A 9 -14.16 -28.31 16.58
CA LEU A 9 -15.23 -27.40 16.95
C LEU A 9 -16.52 -28.21 17.06
N ASP A 10 -17.03 -28.30 18.29
CA ASP A 10 -18.32 -28.90 18.62
C ASP A 10 -19.47 -28.13 17.93
N ASP A 11 -20.48 -28.90 17.52
CA ASP A 11 -21.69 -28.47 16.83
C ASP A 11 -22.40 -27.33 17.54
N VAL A 12 -22.42 -26.15 16.90
CA VAL A 12 -23.28 -25.05 17.32
C VAL A 12 -24.66 -25.31 16.72
N THR A 13 -25.56 -25.88 17.52
CA THR A 13 -27.01 -25.83 17.31
C THR A 13 -27.45 -24.38 17.26
N PHE A 14 -27.60 -23.85 16.03
CA PHE A 14 -28.18 -22.54 15.77
C PHE A 14 -29.70 -22.64 15.94
N GLU A 15 -30.17 -22.28 17.14
CA GLU A 15 -31.59 -22.10 17.46
C GLU A 15 -32.22 -21.09 16.49
N GLN A 16 -33.30 -21.55 15.86
CA GLN A 16 -34.09 -20.85 14.87
C GLN A 16 -35.09 -19.92 15.59
N LEU A 17 -35.02 -18.61 15.34
CA LEU A 17 -36.01 -17.61 15.76
C LEU A 17 -36.59 -16.89 14.52
N PRO A 18 -37.81 -16.36 14.62
CA PRO A 18 -38.90 -16.67 13.71
C PRO A 18 -38.93 -15.79 12.46
N THR A 19 -39.35 -16.40 11.37
CA THR A 19 -39.63 -15.79 10.07
C THR A 19 -40.80 -14.81 10.18
N SER A 20 -40.51 -13.51 10.16
CA SER A 20 -41.47 -12.52 9.62
C SER A 20 -41.35 -12.54 8.10
N ASP A 21 -42.44 -12.89 7.43
CA ASP A 21 -42.56 -13.03 5.98
C ASP A 21 -42.04 -11.81 5.20
N ALA A 22 -40.91 -11.99 4.53
CA ALA A 22 -40.55 -11.27 3.32
C ALA A 22 -39.74 -12.22 2.45
N ALA A 23 -40.34 -12.65 1.34
CA ALA A 23 -39.79 -13.64 0.42
C ALA A 23 -38.41 -13.22 -0.12
N MET A 24 -37.33 -13.81 0.39
CA MET A 24 -36.05 -13.85 -0.32
C MET A 24 -36.08 -15.02 -1.31
N THR A 25 -36.56 -14.76 -2.52
CA THR A 25 -36.38 -15.68 -3.65
C THR A 25 -34.88 -15.84 -3.93
N ARG A 26 -34.37 -17.07 -3.87
CA ARG A 26 -32.97 -17.39 -4.18
C ARG A 26 -32.77 -17.19 -5.68
N ALA A 27 -32.05 -16.13 -6.06
CA ALA A 27 -31.77 -15.83 -7.45
C ALA A 27 -31.02 -17.01 -8.10
N SER A 28 -31.47 -17.43 -9.28
CA SER A 28 -30.80 -18.47 -10.06
C SER A 28 -29.43 -17.97 -10.52
N ALA A 29 -28.44 -18.86 -10.65
CA ALA A 29 -27.12 -18.50 -11.17
C ALA A 29 -27.20 -17.78 -12.54
N ASN A 30 -28.24 -18.09 -13.33
CA ASN A 30 -28.51 -17.44 -14.61
C ASN A 30 -28.98 -15.99 -14.45
N GLU A 31 -29.79 -15.69 -13.42
CA GLU A 31 -30.23 -14.32 -13.13
C GLU A 31 -29.09 -13.45 -12.65
N ILE A 32 -28.15 -14.02 -11.88
CA ILE A 32 -26.93 -13.31 -11.46
C ILE A 32 -26.11 -12.91 -12.68
N VAL A 33 -25.86 -13.85 -13.61
CA VAL A 33 -25.07 -13.60 -14.83
C VAL A 33 -25.77 -12.58 -15.74
N THR A 34 -27.09 -12.69 -15.92
CA THR A 34 -27.88 -11.71 -16.70
C THR A 34 -27.87 -10.33 -16.06
N ALA A 35 -27.97 -10.23 -14.74
CA ALA A 35 -27.93 -8.96 -14.03
C ALA A 35 -26.56 -8.26 -14.18
N PHE A 36 -25.45 -9.00 -14.12
CA PHE A 36 -24.12 -8.44 -14.38
C PHE A 36 -23.97 -7.97 -15.84
N ALA A 37 -24.46 -8.76 -16.83
CA ALA A 37 -24.39 -8.38 -18.24
C ALA A 37 -25.22 -7.12 -18.59
N SER A 38 -26.36 -6.91 -17.92
CA SER A 38 -27.17 -5.70 -18.11
C SER A 38 -26.48 -4.42 -17.65
N LEU A 39 -25.59 -4.48 -16.66
CA LEU A 39 -24.84 -3.30 -16.19
C LEU A 39 -23.72 -2.88 -17.15
N ASP A 40 -23.18 -3.81 -17.93
CA ASP A 40 -22.05 -3.55 -18.84
C ASP A 40 -22.48 -2.91 -20.17
N MET A 41 -23.76 -3.02 -20.59
CA MET A 41 -24.23 -2.57 -21.91
C MET A 41 -24.73 -1.11 -22.00
N GLU A 42 -24.94 -0.41 -20.88
CA GLU A 42 -25.51 0.96 -20.87
C GLU A 42 -24.46 2.07 -20.66
N ASN A 43 -23.19 1.73 -20.46
CA ASN A 43 -22.17 2.65 -19.96
C ASN A 43 -21.17 3.17 -21.02
N ASP A 44 -21.25 2.70 -22.27
CA ASP A 44 -20.18 2.85 -23.27
C ASP A 44 -20.03 4.25 -23.89
N ALA A 45 -21.07 5.08 -23.92
CA ALA A 45 -21.00 6.38 -24.64
C ALA A 45 -20.55 7.57 -23.77
N ASN A 46 -20.78 7.54 -22.46
CA ASN A 46 -20.46 8.65 -21.54
C ASN A 46 -19.27 8.37 -20.61
N ASN A 47 -18.80 7.12 -20.48
CA ASN A 47 -17.76 6.75 -19.52
C ASN A 47 -16.32 6.75 -20.06
N SER A 48 -16.12 6.82 -21.38
CA SER A 48 -14.76 6.79 -22.00
C SER A 48 -13.79 7.87 -21.45
N GLN A 49 -14.31 9.05 -21.11
CA GLN A 49 -13.50 10.14 -20.54
C GLN A 49 -13.19 9.94 -19.05
N LEU A 50 -14.09 9.31 -18.29
CA LEU A 50 -13.89 8.97 -16.88
C LEU A 50 -13.00 7.72 -16.74
N ASP A 51 -13.08 6.76 -17.65
CA ASP A 51 -12.21 5.58 -17.69
C ASP A 51 -10.77 5.95 -18.04
N THR A 52 -10.55 6.92 -18.92
CA THR A 52 -9.20 7.45 -19.19
C THR A 52 -8.61 8.16 -17.95
N ALA A 53 -9.43 8.92 -17.23
CA ALA A 53 -9.03 9.56 -15.97
C ALA A 53 -8.73 8.53 -14.87
N ARG A 54 -9.59 7.51 -14.71
CA ARG A 54 -9.38 6.39 -13.78
C ARG A 54 -8.16 5.55 -14.14
N ALA A 55 -7.92 5.30 -15.42
CA ALA A 55 -6.71 4.61 -15.89
C ALA A 55 -5.45 5.42 -15.58
N ALA A 56 -5.48 6.75 -15.71
CA ALA A 56 -4.37 7.62 -15.30
C ALA A 56 -4.10 7.54 -13.78
N ASP A 57 -5.13 7.29 -12.97
CA ASP A 57 -5.02 7.05 -11.53
C ASP A 57 -4.44 5.69 -11.15
N PHE A 58 -4.11 4.82 -12.10
CA PHE A 58 -3.36 3.60 -11.82
C PHE A 58 -1.97 3.61 -12.44
N GLN A 59 -1.63 4.63 -13.23
CA GLN A 59 -0.34 4.72 -13.92
C GLN A 59 0.81 5.23 -13.04
N CYS A 60 2.01 4.74 -13.32
CA CYS A 60 3.24 5.12 -12.62
C CYS A 60 3.58 6.62 -12.80
N ARG A 61 3.81 7.34 -11.69
CA ARG A 61 4.10 8.78 -11.68
C ARG A 61 5.58 9.12 -11.85
N TYR A 62 6.30 8.36 -12.67
CA TYR A 62 7.72 8.63 -12.92
C TYR A 62 7.90 9.93 -13.72
N ARG A 63 8.85 10.78 -13.32
CA ARG A 63 9.00 12.14 -13.89
C ARG A 63 9.75 12.17 -15.22
N ARG A 64 10.71 11.27 -15.45
CA ARG A 64 11.57 11.29 -16.64
C ARG A 64 10.93 10.43 -17.73
N GLY A 65 9.97 11.01 -18.45
CA GLY A 65 9.17 10.33 -19.47
C GLY A 65 7.87 9.72 -18.93
N LYS A 66 6.92 9.43 -19.83
CA LYS A 66 5.62 8.82 -19.48
C LYS A 66 5.81 7.32 -19.28
N CYS A 67 5.38 6.80 -18.12
CA CYS A 67 5.42 5.37 -17.81
C CYS A 67 4.00 4.82 -17.78
N PHE A 68 3.71 3.85 -18.65
CA PHE A 68 2.38 3.24 -18.77
C PHE A 68 2.15 2.05 -17.83
N HIS A 69 3.16 1.66 -17.05
CA HIS A 69 3.03 0.57 -16.10
C HIS A 69 2.18 0.98 -14.89
N LEU A 70 1.46 0.02 -14.33
CA LEU A 70 0.61 0.24 -13.17
C LEU A 70 1.41 0.47 -11.88
N ARG A 71 0.83 1.24 -10.97
CA ARG A 71 1.31 1.45 -9.61
C ARG A 71 1.24 0.15 -8.82
N THR A 72 2.25 -0.08 -8.00
CA THR A 72 2.30 -1.28 -7.13
C THR A 72 1.57 -1.04 -5.83
N LEU A 73 1.09 -2.10 -5.18
CA LEU A 73 0.49 -2.02 -3.84
C LEU A 73 1.56 -2.18 -2.76
N LYS A 74 1.42 -1.41 -1.68
CA LYS A 74 2.19 -1.59 -0.44
C LYS A 74 1.52 -2.67 0.42
N LYS A 75 2.26 -3.25 1.38
CA LYS A 75 1.76 -4.31 2.29
C LYS A 75 0.48 -3.95 3.07
N ASN A 76 0.25 -2.65 3.29
CA ASN A 76 -0.94 -2.12 3.96
C ASN A 76 -2.12 -1.86 2.99
N GLY A 77 -2.04 -2.29 1.73
CA GLY A 77 -3.07 -2.07 0.72
C GLY A 77 -3.05 -0.70 0.03
N SER A 78 -2.23 0.26 0.49
CA SER A 78 -2.13 1.58 -0.18
C SER A 78 -1.28 1.51 -1.45
N MET A 79 -1.66 2.26 -2.50
CA MET A 79 -0.89 2.35 -3.74
C MET A 79 0.45 3.09 -3.56
N HIS A 80 1.52 2.52 -4.10
CA HIS A 80 2.80 3.20 -4.31
C HIS A 80 2.71 4.21 -5.45
N SER A 81 3.51 5.28 -5.43
CA SER A 81 3.53 6.27 -6.51
C SER A 81 4.10 5.75 -7.85
N TYR A 82 4.84 4.64 -7.81
CA TYR A 82 5.59 4.10 -8.94
C TYR A 82 5.20 2.64 -9.23
N CYS A 83 5.44 2.21 -10.47
CA CYS A 83 5.43 0.80 -10.83
C CYS A 83 6.59 0.05 -10.17
N GLU A 84 6.57 -1.27 -10.28
CA GLU A 84 7.58 -2.13 -9.68
C GLU A 84 9.00 -1.80 -10.16
N TYR A 85 9.16 -1.66 -11.48
CA TYR A 85 10.43 -1.31 -12.10
C TYR A 85 11.02 -0.01 -11.53
N HIS A 86 10.24 1.07 -11.52
CA HIS A 86 10.71 2.36 -11.00
C HIS A 86 10.89 2.36 -9.47
N ARG A 87 10.13 1.55 -8.73
CA ARG A 87 10.33 1.35 -7.29
C ARG A 87 11.69 0.71 -7.02
N GLN A 88 12.07 -0.34 -7.76
CA GLN A 88 13.37 -0.99 -7.63
C GLN A 88 14.52 -0.08 -8.06
N LEU A 89 14.33 0.69 -9.15
CA LEU A 89 15.31 1.67 -9.61
C LEU A 89 15.55 2.77 -8.56
N SER A 90 14.48 3.28 -7.94
CA SER A 90 14.56 4.26 -6.85
C SER A 90 15.39 3.75 -5.67
N VAL A 91 15.16 2.50 -5.24
CA VAL A 91 15.96 1.86 -4.18
C VAL A 91 17.43 1.75 -4.57
N ARG A 92 17.72 1.34 -5.81
CA ARG A 92 19.10 1.27 -6.30
C ARG A 92 19.76 2.66 -6.29
N ASN A 93 19.07 3.67 -6.80
CA ASN A 93 19.56 5.05 -6.83
C ASN A 93 19.80 5.60 -5.42
N GLN A 94 18.90 5.33 -4.48
CA GLN A 94 19.04 5.70 -3.08
C GLN A 94 20.30 5.07 -2.47
N ARG A 95 20.53 3.77 -2.69
CA ARG A 95 21.72 3.06 -2.19
C ARG A 95 23.02 3.66 -2.73
N VAL A 96 23.05 3.98 -4.03
CA VAL A 96 24.22 4.59 -4.68
C VAL A 96 24.47 6.00 -4.12
N PHE A 97 23.41 6.80 -4.00
CA PHE A 97 23.47 8.14 -3.42
C PHE A 97 24.00 8.10 -1.99
N ASP A 98 23.44 7.23 -1.13
CA ASP A 98 23.87 7.09 0.27
C ASP A 98 25.31 6.60 0.39
N HIS A 99 25.72 5.67 -0.48
CA HIS A 99 27.10 5.22 -0.53
C HIS A 99 28.06 6.34 -0.93
N LYS A 100 27.73 7.14 -1.95
CA LYS A 100 28.52 8.32 -2.35
C LYS A 100 28.59 9.34 -1.21
N LYS A 101 27.46 9.66 -0.58
CA LYS A 101 27.37 10.56 0.57
C LYS A 101 28.28 10.10 1.71
N ARG A 102 28.22 8.82 2.10
CA ARG A 102 29.08 8.24 3.14
C ARG A 102 30.58 8.32 2.78
N ARG A 103 30.94 8.07 1.51
CA ARG A 103 32.34 8.20 1.07
C ARG A 103 32.84 9.64 1.14
N HIS A 104 32.02 10.63 0.75
CA HIS A 104 32.40 12.04 0.88
C HIS A 104 32.54 12.46 2.35
N GLN A 105 31.63 12.03 3.22
CA GLN A 105 31.70 12.32 4.65
C GLN A 105 32.96 11.73 5.31
N ARG A 106 33.36 10.50 4.95
CA ARG A 106 34.60 9.89 5.44
C ARG A 106 35.85 10.65 4.99
N LYS A 107 35.86 11.18 3.77
CA LYS A 107 36.97 12.00 3.26
C LYS A 107 37.04 13.35 3.99
N SER A 108 35.90 13.98 4.29
CA SER A 108 35.89 15.23 5.07
C SER A 108 36.19 15.02 6.55
N SER A 109 35.84 13.88 7.14
CA SER A 109 36.13 13.58 8.55
C SER A 109 37.56 13.08 8.78
N ALA A 110 38.22 12.48 7.78
CA ALA A 110 39.61 12.04 7.87
C ALA A 110 40.64 13.19 7.80
N ILE A 111 40.19 14.43 7.57
CA ILE A 111 41.01 15.65 7.62
C ILE A 111 40.95 16.30 9.01
N GLN A 112 40.21 15.73 9.97
CA GLN A 112 40.23 16.16 11.37
C GLN A 112 41.20 15.26 12.15
N ASP A 113 42.25 15.85 12.69
CA ASP A 113 43.38 15.22 13.39
C ASP A 113 42.98 14.18 14.46
N PRO A 114 43.81 13.13 14.67
CA PRO A 114 43.61 12.14 15.72
C PRO A 114 44.19 12.65 17.03
N THR A 115 43.57 13.64 17.66
CA THR A 115 43.84 13.93 19.08
C THR A 115 42.55 13.89 19.88
N VAL A 116 42.35 12.73 20.53
CA VAL A 116 41.72 12.55 21.84
C VAL A 116 40.36 13.22 22.04
N THR A 117 39.28 12.42 22.20
CA THR A 117 38.56 12.29 23.48
C THR A 117 37.29 11.43 23.32
N THR A 118 37.26 10.41 24.17
CA THR A 118 36.20 9.53 24.64
C THR A 118 34.72 9.86 24.40
N ARG A 119 34.00 8.81 23.96
CA ARG A 119 32.76 8.21 24.51
C ARG A 119 31.53 9.10 24.76
N THR A 120 30.39 8.52 24.33
CA THR A 120 29.01 8.75 24.79
C THR A 120 28.22 9.81 24.00
N SER A 121 27.54 9.38 22.93
CA SER A 121 26.41 10.13 22.37
C SER A 121 25.13 9.29 22.50
N SER A 122 24.42 9.53 23.60
CA SER A 122 23.01 9.19 23.72
C SER A 122 22.22 9.85 22.57
N PRO A 123 21.21 9.19 21.98
CA PRO A 123 20.37 9.84 21.00
C PRO A 123 19.42 10.80 21.73
N LEU A 124 19.61 12.11 21.53
CA LEU A 124 18.62 13.10 21.88
C LEU A 124 17.40 12.88 20.96
N VAL A 125 16.34 12.29 21.50
CA VAL A 125 15.02 12.26 20.88
C VAL A 125 14.56 13.72 20.71
N SER A 126 14.55 14.21 19.47
CA SER A 126 13.84 15.44 19.13
C SER A 126 12.34 15.17 19.20
N GLY A 127 11.76 15.47 20.35
CA GLY A 127 10.31 15.56 20.54
C GLY A 127 9.73 16.61 19.59
N ARG A 128 8.92 16.16 18.64
CA ARG A 128 8.09 17.02 17.79
C ARG A 128 6.88 17.43 18.62
N THR A 129 6.95 18.57 19.30
CA THR A 129 5.78 19.15 19.98
C THR A 129 4.74 19.52 18.92
N LYS A 130 3.63 18.78 18.89
CA LYS A 130 2.41 19.25 18.23
C LYS A 130 1.80 20.31 19.16
N GLN A 131 1.74 21.55 18.71
CA GLN A 131 0.92 22.58 19.35
C GLN A 131 -0.54 22.11 19.29
N LEU A 132 -1.11 21.81 20.45
CA LEU A 132 -2.55 21.73 20.65
C LEU A 132 -3.07 23.16 20.60
N GLN A 133 -3.92 23.46 19.62
CA GLN A 133 -4.85 24.58 19.71
C GLN A 133 -6.17 24.03 20.24
N SER A 134 -6.69 24.71 21.24
CA SER A 134 -7.95 24.46 21.92
C SER A 134 -8.50 25.78 22.42
N PRO A 135 -9.80 25.86 22.73
CA PRO A 135 -10.96 25.53 21.92
C PRO A 135 -11.49 26.75 21.11
#